data_AF-A0A919T389-F1
#
_entry.id   AF-A0A919T389-F1
#
_cell.length_a   1.000
_cell.length_b   1.000
_cell.length_c   1.000
_cell.angle_alpha   90.00
_cell.angle_beta   90.00
_cell.angle_gamma   90.00
#
_symmetry.space_group_name_H-M   'P 1'
#
loop_
_entity.id
_entity.type
_entity.pdbx_description
1 polymer ?
#
loop_
_entity_poly.entity_id
_entity_poly.type
_entity_poly.pdbx_seq_one_letter_code
_entity_poly.pdbx_strand_id
1 'polypeptide(L)'
;MGASGWDYYVPYQEDLNAALDALRDKVFAAGDYWWAVPGEYGKSAADYPNRPTTWDDLFDDEEVQESGTHSILDVFKVIEPGENPEFGTVEPVSPAEALAHVGTEHPTREHAKALTELAERRWHGRCAVLHENGKPTEIYFFGSSGD
;
A
#
# COMPACT_ATOMS: atom_id res chain seq x y z
N MET A 1 -11.71 9.59 13.99
CA MET A 1 -10.28 9.43 13.73
C MET A 1 -10.08 7.97 13.40
N GLY A 2 -9.51 7.65 12.25
CA GLY A 2 -9.55 6.30 11.70
C GLY A 2 -8.58 6.12 10.53
N ALA A 3 -8.17 4.88 10.30
CA ALA A 3 -7.34 4.44 9.19
C ALA A 3 -7.70 5.11 7.86
N SER A 4 -6.67 5.53 7.13
CA SER A 4 -6.79 6.15 5.82
C SER A 4 -6.55 5.10 4.74
N GLY A 5 -7.45 5.08 3.75
CA GLY A 5 -7.26 4.26 2.57
C GLY A 5 -6.17 4.84 1.68
N TRP A 6 -5.32 3.99 1.15
CA TRP A 6 -4.29 4.36 0.18
C TRP A 6 -4.32 3.40 -1.00
N ASP A 7 -3.97 3.91 -2.18
CA ASP A 7 -3.86 3.10 -3.39
C ASP A 7 -2.82 3.65 -4.38
N TYR A 8 -2.09 2.74 -5.02
CA TYR A 8 -0.94 3.06 -5.87
C TYR A 8 -0.88 2.13 -7.07
N TYR A 9 -0.45 2.67 -8.21
CA TYR A 9 -0.19 1.93 -9.44
C TYR A 9 1.31 1.95 -9.72
N VAL A 10 1.88 0.77 -9.96
CA VAL A 10 3.28 0.62 -10.38
C VAL A 10 3.38 -0.24 -11.63
N PRO A 11 4.42 -0.08 -12.45
CA PRO A 11 4.69 -0.99 -13.55
C PRO A 11 4.78 -2.44 -13.07
N TYR A 12 4.30 -3.38 -13.87
CA TYR A 12 4.40 -4.80 -13.55
C TYR A 12 5.85 -5.25 -13.39
N GLN A 13 6.09 -6.02 -12.33
CA GLN A 13 7.32 -6.74 -12.07
C GLN A 13 6.95 -8.17 -11.64
N GLU A 14 7.74 -9.16 -12.04
CA GLU A 14 7.51 -10.56 -11.64
C GLU A 14 7.65 -10.75 -10.12
N ASP A 15 8.57 -10.00 -9.50
CA ASP A 15 8.75 -9.96 -8.05
C ASP A 15 7.90 -8.84 -7.43
N LEU A 16 6.79 -9.22 -6.79
CA LEU A 16 5.87 -8.30 -6.11
C LEU A 16 6.52 -7.64 -4.88
N ASN A 17 7.45 -8.31 -4.20
CA ASN A 17 8.16 -7.72 -3.07
C ASN A 17 9.12 -6.63 -3.55
N ALA A 18 9.84 -6.86 -4.65
CA ALA A 18 10.67 -5.84 -5.27
C ALA A 18 9.84 -4.63 -5.76
N ALA A 19 8.64 -4.88 -6.30
CA ALA A 19 7.72 -3.81 -6.68
C ALA A 19 7.23 -2.99 -5.47
N LEU A 20 6.92 -3.65 -4.36
CA LEU A 20 6.52 -3.01 -3.11
C LEU A 20 7.66 -2.16 -2.53
N ASP A 21 8.87 -2.72 -2.46
CA ASP A 21 10.06 -2.04 -1.94
C ASP A 21 10.35 -0.75 -2.73
N ALA A 22 10.38 -0.85 -4.06
CA ALA A 22 10.57 0.31 -4.93
C ALA A 22 9.46 1.37 -4.79
N LEU A 23 8.21 0.94 -4.57
CA LEU A 23 7.10 1.86 -4.30
C LEU A 23 7.27 2.58 -2.97
N ARG A 24 7.66 1.85 -1.93
CA ARG A 24 7.92 2.38 -0.58
C ARG A 24 9.01 3.43 -0.60
N ASP A 25 10.15 3.15 -1.23
CA ASP A 25 11.22 4.14 -1.40
C ASP A 25 10.75 5.38 -2.16
N LYS A 26 9.93 5.22 -3.20
CA LYS A 26 9.39 6.34 -3.97
C LYS A 26 8.49 7.23 -3.11
N VAL A 27 7.58 6.64 -2.33
CA VAL A 27 6.66 7.39 -1.44
C VAL A 27 7.44 8.07 -0.32
N PHE A 28 8.41 7.37 0.28
CA PHE A 28 9.30 7.94 1.29
C PHE A 28 10.09 9.14 0.73
N ALA A 29 10.72 8.97 -0.43
CA ALA A 29 11.46 10.05 -1.09
C ALA A 29 10.56 11.23 -1.47
N ALA A 30 9.33 10.98 -1.92
CA ALA A 30 8.35 12.02 -2.23
C ALA A 30 7.83 12.75 -0.99
N GLY A 31 7.78 12.09 0.17
CA GLY A 31 7.18 12.64 1.37
C GLY A 31 5.65 12.49 1.41
N ASP A 32 5.07 11.71 0.50
CA ASP A 32 3.61 11.56 0.31
C ASP A 32 3.01 10.57 1.32
N TYR A 33 3.25 10.85 2.60
CA TYR A 33 2.79 10.09 3.74
C TYR A 33 2.54 11.03 4.91
N TRP A 34 1.72 10.60 5.86
CA TRP A 34 1.52 11.36 7.10
C TRP A 34 2.73 11.18 8.01
N TRP A 35 3.21 12.28 8.57
CA TRP A 35 4.24 12.28 9.60
C TRP A 35 3.86 13.28 10.68
N ALA A 36 4.00 12.84 11.92
CA ALA A 36 3.61 13.55 13.12
C ALA A 36 4.59 14.68 13.46
N VAL A 37 4.57 15.76 12.69
CA VAL A 37 5.11 17.02 13.22
C VAL A 37 4.15 17.48 14.33
N PRO A 38 4.66 17.71 15.56
CA PRO A 38 3.80 17.91 16.72
C PRO A 38 2.78 19.03 16.51
N GLY A 39 1.50 18.65 16.46
CA GLY A 39 0.36 19.54 16.43
C GLY A 39 -0.27 19.84 15.06
N GLU A 40 0.26 19.32 13.95
CA GLU A 40 -0.27 19.58 12.61
C GLU A 40 -0.80 18.31 11.91
N TYR A 41 -2.03 17.93 12.24
CA TYR A 41 -2.74 16.80 11.64
C TYR A 41 -3.09 17.04 10.16
N GLY A 42 -2.95 16.00 9.33
CA GLY A 42 -3.45 15.99 7.94
C GLY A 42 -2.53 16.63 6.89
N LYS A 43 -1.27 16.91 7.24
CA LYS A 43 -0.26 17.37 6.28
C LYS A 43 0.69 16.25 5.87
N SER A 44 1.22 16.34 4.66
CA SER A 44 2.20 15.40 4.13
C SER A 44 3.58 15.71 4.69
N ALA A 45 4.41 14.68 4.91
CA ALA A 45 5.79 14.87 5.33
C ALA A 45 6.58 15.78 4.37
N ALA A 46 6.20 15.85 3.09
CA ALA A 46 6.80 16.73 2.09
C ALA A 46 6.67 18.22 2.42
N ASP A 47 5.66 18.61 3.20
CA ASP A 47 5.44 20.01 3.61
C ASP A 47 6.46 20.47 4.66
N TYR A 48 7.26 19.55 5.23
CA TYR A 48 8.16 19.82 6.35
C TYR A 48 9.62 19.64 5.97
N PRO A 49 10.45 20.69 6.14
CA PRO A 49 11.88 20.61 5.82
C PRO A 49 12.68 19.73 6.78
N ASN A 50 12.13 19.44 7.96
CA ASN A 50 12.73 18.59 9.00
C ASN A 50 12.22 17.15 8.96
N ARG A 51 11.57 16.73 7.87
CA ARG A 51 11.10 15.36 7.71
C ARG A 51 12.23 14.33 7.85
N PRO A 52 11.90 13.11 8.31
CA PRO A 52 12.85 12.01 8.37
C PRO A 52 13.55 11.81 7.04
N THR A 53 14.88 11.68 7.08
CA THR A 53 15.69 11.45 5.90
C THR A 53 16.12 9.99 5.75
N THR A 54 15.92 9.21 6.81
CA THR A 54 16.17 7.77 6.85
C THR A 54 14.95 7.03 7.36
N TRP A 55 14.89 5.73 7.06
CA TRP A 55 13.84 4.84 7.54
C TRP A 55 13.86 4.72 9.08
N ASP A 56 15.04 4.63 9.69
CA ASP A 56 15.19 4.63 11.15
C ASP A 56 14.61 5.92 11.77
N ASP A 57 14.96 7.10 11.24
CA ASP A 57 14.43 8.38 11.75
C ASP A 57 12.89 8.43 11.72
N LEU A 58 12.28 7.80 10.71
CA LEU A 58 10.82 7.77 10.57
C LEU A 58 10.18 6.81 11.58
N PHE A 59 10.74 5.61 11.72
CA PHE A 59 10.16 4.57 12.56
C PHE A 59 10.60 4.64 14.03
N ASP A 60 11.60 5.45 14.38
CA ASP A 60 11.94 5.79 15.77
C ASP A 60 11.00 6.85 16.38
N ASP A 61 10.18 7.52 15.56
CA ASP A 61 9.20 8.49 16.00
C ASP A 61 8.01 7.79 16.71
N GLU A 62 7.78 8.12 17.99
CA GLU A 62 6.73 7.49 18.81
C GLU A 62 5.33 7.66 18.19
N GLU A 63 5.02 8.82 17.61
CA GLU A 63 3.69 9.04 17.02
C GLU A 63 3.53 8.25 15.72
N VAL A 64 4.61 8.02 14.96
CA VAL A 64 4.59 7.11 13.80
C VAL A 64 4.42 5.66 14.24
N GLN A 65 5.00 5.26 15.37
CA GLN A 65 4.80 3.91 15.91
C GLN A 65 3.35 3.69 16.39
N GLU A 66 2.73 4.71 16.98
CA GLU A 66 1.36 4.61 17.50
C GLU A 66 0.30 4.75 16.41
N SER A 67 0.42 5.75 15.53
CA SER A 67 -0.58 6.06 14.51
C SER A 67 -0.26 5.53 13.13
N GLY A 68 0.99 5.18 12.81
CA GLY A 68 1.41 4.81 11.45
C GLY A 68 1.52 6.00 10.52
N THR A 69 1.97 5.76 9.28
CA THR A 69 2.18 6.80 8.26
C THR A 69 0.96 7.03 7.36
N HIS A 70 -0.12 6.28 7.56
CA HIS A 70 -1.33 6.32 6.76
C HIS A 70 -1.07 6.05 5.26
N SER A 71 -0.05 5.24 4.94
CA SER A 71 0.42 5.02 3.57
C SER A 71 0.98 3.61 3.35
N ILE A 72 1.45 3.34 2.13
CA ILE A 72 2.15 2.09 1.77
C ILE A 72 3.41 1.83 2.62
N LEU A 73 3.95 2.84 3.31
CA LEU A 73 5.14 2.65 4.16
C LEU A 73 4.86 1.72 5.36
N ASP A 74 3.59 1.61 5.77
CA ASP A 74 3.14 0.79 6.90
C ASP A 74 3.03 -0.72 6.58
N VAL A 75 3.28 -1.11 5.32
CA VAL A 75 3.35 -2.51 4.91
C VAL A 75 4.75 -2.85 4.40
N PHE A 76 5.25 -4.04 4.74
CA PHE A 76 6.67 -4.39 4.61
C PHE A 76 6.94 -5.52 3.62
N LYS A 77 6.00 -6.44 3.45
CA LYS A 77 6.16 -7.61 2.58
C LYS A 77 4.87 -7.99 1.87
N VAL A 78 5.01 -8.54 0.67
CA VAL A 78 3.96 -9.27 -0.02
C VAL A 78 4.06 -10.74 0.38
N ILE A 79 2.97 -11.29 0.91
CA ILE A 79 2.90 -12.70 1.34
C ILE A 79 2.53 -13.61 0.18
N GLU A 80 2.93 -14.88 0.27
CA GLU A 80 2.54 -15.89 -0.71
C GLU A 80 1.05 -16.27 -0.56
N PRO A 81 0.38 -16.71 -1.64
CA PRO A 81 -0.99 -17.19 -1.55
C PRO A 81 -1.15 -18.32 -0.53
N GLY A 82 -1.99 -18.10 0.48
CA GLY A 82 -2.25 -19.07 1.55
C GLY A 82 -1.32 -18.97 2.76
N GLU A 83 -0.33 -18.07 2.76
CA GLU A 83 0.35 -17.64 3.98
C GLU A 83 -0.62 -16.85 4.87
N ASN A 84 -0.45 -16.93 6.18
CA ASN A 84 -1.33 -16.26 7.11
C ASN A 84 -0.97 -14.77 7.21
N PRO A 85 -1.88 -13.83 6.89
CA PRO A 85 -1.57 -12.41 6.87
C PRO A 85 -1.28 -11.87 8.27
N GLU A 86 -0.05 -11.39 8.44
CA GLU A 86 0.45 -10.72 9.64
C GLU A 86 0.28 -9.20 9.52
N PHE A 87 0.50 -8.47 10.61
CA PHE A 87 0.45 -7.01 10.60
C PHE A 87 1.50 -6.44 9.62
N GLY A 88 1.11 -5.44 8.83
CA GLY A 88 2.00 -4.83 7.85
C GLY A 88 2.31 -5.72 6.64
N THR A 89 1.37 -6.59 6.24
CA THR A 89 1.53 -7.45 5.06
C THR A 89 0.57 -7.10 3.94
N VAL A 90 0.99 -7.41 2.70
CA VAL A 90 0.18 -7.27 1.49
C VAL A 90 -0.15 -8.66 0.95
N GLU A 91 -1.44 -8.96 0.79
CA GLU A 91 -1.87 -10.24 0.19
C GLU A 91 -2.22 -10.05 -1.30
N PRO A 92 -1.70 -10.89 -2.21
CA PRO A 92 -2.10 -10.85 -3.61
C PRO A 92 -3.57 -11.25 -3.77
N VAL A 93 -4.29 -10.55 -4.65
CA VAL A 93 -5.63 -10.94 -5.08
C VAL A 93 -5.51 -12.15 -6.00
N SER A 94 -6.10 -13.26 -5.60
CA SER A 94 -6.12 -14.48 -6.40
C SER A 94 -7.04 -14.33 -7.62
N PRO A 95 -6.81 -15.11 -8.69
CA PRO A 95 -7.71 -15.14 -9.86
C PRO A 95 -9.17 -15.45 -9.49
N ALA A 96 -9.39 -16.31 -8.49
CA ALA A 96 -10.72 -16.68 -8.02
C ALA A 96 -11.43 -15.52 -7.30
N GLU A 97 -10.71 -14.76 -6.47
CA GLU A 97 -11.24 -13.56 -5.82
C GLU A 97 -11.55 -12.47 -6.86
N ALA A 98 -10.65 -12.23 -7.81
CA ALA A 98 -10.88 -11.29 -8.90
C ALA A 98 -12.11 -11.69 -9.72
N LEU A 99 -12.24 -12.98 -10.08
CA LEU A 99 -13.40 -13.48 -10.83
C LEU A 99 -14.70 -13.30 -10.04
N ALA A 100 -14.70 -13.59 -8.74
CA ALA A 100 -15.87 -13.45 -7.90
C ALA A 100 -16.29 -11.98 -7.71
N HIS A 101 -15.32 -11.06 -7.60
CA HIS A 101 -15.58 -9.66 -7.26
C HIS A 101 -15.83 -8.78 -8.48
N VAL A 102 -15.05 -8.97 -9.56
CA VAL A 102 -15.10 -8.11 -10.76
C VAL A 102 -15.47 -8.87 -12.03
N GLY A 103 -15.73 -10.18 -11.95
CA GLY A 103 -16.18 -10.99 -13.08
C GLY A 103 -15.07 -11.40 -14.05
N THR A 104 -13.80 -11.22 -13.70
CA THR A 104 -12.65 -11.63 -14.52
C THR A 104 -11.47 -12.08 -13.66
N GLU A 105 -10.74 -13.10 -14.12
CA GLU A 105 -9.48 -13.55 -13.52
C GLU A 105 -8.32 -12.59 -13.81
N HIS A 106 -8.46 -11.76 -14.85
CA HIS A 106 -7.48 -10.78 -15.28
C HIS A 106 -8.08 -9.37 -15.14
N PRO A 107 -8.00 -8.77 -13.94
CA PRO A 107 -8.52 -7.43 -13.73
C PRO A 107 -7.73 -6.41 -14.57
N THR A 108 -8.37 -5.28 -14.85
CA THR A 108 -7.83 -4.16 -15.63
C THR A 108 -7.93 -2.92 -14.75
N ARG A 109 -7.40 -1.79 -15.22
CA ARG A 109 -7.49 -0.52 -14.49
C ARG A 109 -8.93 -0.06 -14.20
N GLU A 110 -9.89 -0.47 -15.03
CA GLU A 110 -11.32 -0.21 -14.81
C GLU A 110 -11.88 -0.95 -13.59
N HIS A 111 -11.28 -2.11 -13.27
CA HIS A 111 -11.67 -2.95 -12.13
C HIS A 111 -11.02 -2.54 -10.81
N ALA A 112 -9.95 -1.73 -10.85
CA ALA A 112 -9.12 -1.39 -9.68
C ALA A 112 -9.94 -0.85 -8.51
N LYS A 113 -10.87 0.09 -8.77
CA LYS A 113 -11.73 0.67 -7.74
C LYS A 113 -12.61 -0.38 -7.05
N ALA A 114 -13.17 -1.34 -7.78
CA ALA A 114 -13.98 -2.40 -7.20
C ALA A 114 -13.12 -3.33 -6.33
N LEU A 115 -11.89 -3.63 -6.74
CA LEU A 115 -10.98 -4.49 -5.97
C LEU A 115 -10.64 -3.91 -4.59
N THR A 116 -10.70 -2.59 -4.39
CA THR A 116 -10.45 -1.97 -3.08
C THR A 116 -11.35 -2.47 -1.96
N GLU A 117 -12.53 -2.99 -2.31
CA GLU A 117 -13.46 -3.59 -1.34
C GLU A 117 -12.91 -4.88 -0.70
N LEU A 118 -11.90 -5.52 -1.32
CA LEU A 118 -11.19 -6.68 -0.75
C LEU A 118 -10.24 -6.29 0.39
N ALA A 119 -9.88 -5.01 0.53
CA ALA A 119 -9.01 -4.52 1.60
C ALA A 119 -9.83 -4.15 2.86
N GLU A 120 -10.46 -5.15 3.47
CA GLU A 120 -11.34 -4.96 4.63
C GLU A 120 -10.59 -4.78 5.96
N ARG A 121 -9.33 -5.22 6.01
CA ARG A 121 -8.52 -5.24 7.24
C ARG A 121 -7.58 -4.02 7.30
N ARG A 122 -7.62 -3.30 8.43
CA ARG A 122 -6.66 -2.24 8.74
C ARG A 122 -5.26 -2.82 8.95
N TRP A 123 -4.24 -2.06 8.59
CA TRP A 123 -2.83 -2.46 8.68
C TRP A 123 -2.48 -3.67 7.79
N HIS A 124 -3.29 -3.88 6.76
CA HIS A 124 -3.06 -4.84 5.70
C HIS A 124 -3.24 -4.16 4.35
N GLY A 125 -2.45 -4.61 3.38
CA GLY A 125 -2.63 -4.27 1.98
C GLY A 125 -3.13 -5.46 1.17
N ARG A 126 -3.61 -5.16 -0.02
CA ARG A 126 -3.84 -6.10 -1.10
C ARG A 126 -3.07 -5.62 -2.32
N CYS A 127 -2.72 -6.54 -3.20
CA CYS A 127 -2.21 -6.18 -4.51
C CYS A 127 -2.85 -7.01 -5.62
N ALA A 128 -3.11 -6.39 -6.78
CA ALA A 128 -3.65 -7.06 -7.94
C ALA A 128 -2.80 -6.77 -9.18
N VAL A 129 -2.51 -7.82 -9.96
CA VAL A 129 -1.85 -7.66 -11.26
C VAL A 129 -2.90 -7.26 -12.29
N LEU A 130 -2.78 -6.04 -12.79
CA LEU A 130 -3.66 -5.50 -13.81
C LEU A 130 -3.13 -5.86 -15.20
N HIS A 131 -4.07 -6.19 -16.08
CA HIS A 131 -3.79 -6.61 -17.43
C HIS A 131 -4.30 -5.59 -18.44
N GLU A 132 -3.56 -5.43 -19.53
CA GLU A 132 -3.98 -4.72 -20.73
C GLU A 132 -3.71 -5.60 -21.94
N ASN A 133 -4.69 -5.76 -22.83
CA ASN A 133 -4.58 -6.64 -24.01
C ASN A 133 -4.14 -8.08 -23.67
N GLY A 134 -4.57 -8.60 -22.51
CA GLY A 134 -4.26 -9.94 -22.04
C GLY A 134 -2.84 -10.13 -21.49
N LYS A 135 -2.09 -9.05 -21.25
CA LYS A 135 -0.74 -9.09 -20.68
C LYS A 135 -0.69 -8.32 -19.36
N PRO A 136 0.08 -8.77 -18.36
CA PRO A 136 0.28 -8.02 -17.14
C PRO A 136 1.07 -6.73 -17.45
N THR A 137 0.54 -5.59 -17.01
CA THR A 137 1.13 -4.27 -17.31
C THR A 137 1.39 -3.44 -16.06
N GLU A 138 0.53 -3.54 -15.06
CA GLU A 138 0.62 -2.78 -13.82
C GLU A 138 0.35 -3.68 -12.62
N ILE A 139 0.88 -3.32 -11.45
CA ILE A 139 0.46 -3.85 -10.16
C ILE A 139 -0.27 -2.72 -9.44
N TYR A 140 -1.44 -3.03 -8.92
CA TYR A 140 -2.26 -2.14 -8.12
C TYR A 140 -2.14 -2.53 -6.65
N PHE A 141 -1.50 -1.68 -5.84
CA PHE A 141 -1.42 -1.84 -4.39
C PHE A 141 -2.48 -0.97 -3.73
N PHE A 142 -3.22 -1.53 -2.77
CA PHE A 142 -4.26 -0.79 -2.05
C PHE A 142 -4.46 -1.35 -0.66
N GLY A 143 -4.90 -0.51 0.28
CA GLY A 143 -5.03 -0.92 1.66
C GLY A 143 -5.50 0.21 2.56
N SER A 144 -5.43 -0.02 3.86
CA SER A 144 -5.64 1.04 4.84
C SER A 144 -4.70 0.87 6.02
N SER A 145 -4.14 1.97 6.49
CA SER A 145 -3.31 2.08 7.69
C SER A 145 -3.53 3.43 8.34
N GLY A 146 -3.06 3.60 9.57
CA GLY A 146 -3.46 4.73 10.39
C GLY A 146 -4.25 4.32 11.63
N ASP A 147 -4.37 5.26 12.57
CA ASP A 147 -5.14 5.18 13.83
C ASP A 147 -6.42 4.31 13.77
#